data_AF-A0A328AGZ0-F1
#
_entry.id   AF-A0A328AGZ0-F1
#
_cell.length_a   1.000
_cell.length_b   1.000
_cell.length_c   1.000
_cell.angle_alpha   90.00
_cell.angle_beta   90.00
_cell.angle_gamma   90.00
#
_symmetry.space_group_name_H-M   'P 1'
#
loop_
_entity.id
_entity.type
_entity.pdbx_description
1 polymer ?
#
loop_
_entity_poly.entity_id
_entity_poly.type
_entity_poly.pdbx_seq_one_letter_code
_entity_poly.pdbx_strand_id
1 'polypeptide(L)'
;MNTRLFAASAAAALVCANAAPAAAALKTAVFAGGCFWSAEHDIEGTPGVAKVVVGYAGGARPNPSYQNHEGYLEAIQVTYDPAKISYPALVDAFFHHIDPTDAGGQICDRGPTYRTAVFVADAGERQAAEAVKAKVAKTLRHSVATEIRPAARFWVGEDYHQDFAHKNPARYNAYRVGCGRDAVLRTVWGGR
;
A
#
# COMPACT_ATOMS: atom_id res chain seq x y z
N MET A 1 50.26 -66.30 -17.64
CA MET A 1 50.47 -64.86 -17.34
C MET A 1 49.13 -64.19 -17.21
N ASN A 2 48.83 -63.72 -16.00
CA ASN A 2 47.56 -63.09 -15.61
C ASN A 2 47.49 -61.67 -16.15
N THR A 3 46.34 -61.25 -16.69
CA THR A 3 45.97 -59.83 -16.69
C THR A 3 44.46 -59.70 -16.56
N ARG A 4 44.00 -59.43 -15.33
CA ARG A 4 42.62 -59.02 -15.06
C ARG A 4 42.54 -57.51 -15.27
N LEU A 5 41.77 -57.05 -16.26
CA LEU A 5 41.39 -55.64 -16.36
C LEU A 5 40.24 -55.38 -15.38
N PHE A 6 40.45 -54.48 -14.43
CA PHE A 6 39.39 -53.90 -13.62
C PHE A 6 38.79 -52.71 -14.38
N ALA A 7 37.52 -52.81 -14.77
CA ALA A 7 36.75 -51.68 -15.27
C ALA A 7 36.19 -50.88 -14.07
N ALA A 8 36.74 -49.70 -13.83
CA ALA A 8 36.19 -48.77 -12.85
C ALA A 8 34.96 -48.06 -13.45
N SER A 9 33.77 -48.35 -12.92
CA SER A 9 32.56 -47.58 -13.23
C SER A 9 32.59 -46.27 -12.45
N ALA A 10 32.71 -45.15 -13.14
CA ALA A 10 32.54 -43.82 -12.56
C ALA A 10 31.04 -43.51 -12.47
N ALA A 11 30.49 -43.50 -11.25
CA ALA A 11 29.14 -42.99 -11.00
C ALA A 11 29.18 -41.46 -11.08
N ALA A 12 28.53 -40.89 -12.11
CA ALA A 12 28.32 -39.46 -12.22
C ALA A 12 27.28 -39.02 -11.17
N ALA A 13 27.73 -38.35 -10.11
CA ALA A 13 26.83 -37.71 -9.16
C ALA A 13 26.16 -36.50 -9.82
N LEU A 14 24.84 -36.58 -10.02
CA LEU A 14 24.03 -35.43 -10.43
C LEU A 14 23.99 -34.45 -9.25
N VAL A 15 24.76 -33.37 -9.35
CA VAL A 15 24.65 -32.23 -8.44
C VAL A 15 23.40 -31.46 -8.85
N CYS A 16 22.29 -31.69 -8.14
CA CYS A 16 21.14 -30.79 -8.19
C CYS A 16 21.57 -29.45 -7.58
N ALA A 17 21.89 -28.48 -8.43
CA ALA A 17 22.08 -27.10 -7.98
C ALA A 17 20.73 -26.58 -7.47
N ASN A 18 20.57 -26.50 -6.15
CA ASN A 18 19.49 -25.73 -5.54
C ASN A 18 19.74 -24.25 -5.83
N ALA A 19 19.15 -23.76 -6.93
CA ALA A 19 19.02 -22.32 -7.13
C ALA A 19 18.15 -21.77 -5.99
N ALA A 20 18.74 -20.95 -5.12
CA ALA A 20 17.96 -20.15 -4.18
C ALA A 20 16.92 -19.35 -4.97
N PRO A 21 15.66 -19.24 -4.50
CA PRO A 21 14.66 -18.43 -5.18
C PRO A 21 15.21 -17.02 -5.34
N ALA A 22 15.23 -16.53 -6.59
CA ALA A 22 15.63 -15.16 -6.89
C ALA A 22 14.78 -14.23 -6.01
N ALA A 23 15.44 -13.30 -5.30
CA ALA A 23 14.74 -12.30 -4.50
C ALA A 23 13.68 -11.63 -5.39
N ALA A 24 12.41 -11.75 -5.00
CA ALA A 24 11.32 -11.23 -5.81
C ALA A 24 11.52 -9.72 -5.98
N ALA A 25 11.42 -9.24 -7.23
CA ALA A 25 11.52 -7.81 -7.49
C ALA A 25 10.46 -7.05 -6.68
N LEU A 26 10.86 -5.93 -6.06
CA LEU A 26 9.93 -5.07 -5.34
C LEU A 26 8.81 -4.60 -6.29
N LYS A 27 7.61 -4.47 -5.75
CA LYS A 27 6.42 -4.02 -6.46
C LYS A 27 5.90 -2.71 -5.87
N THR A 28 5.05 -2.01 -6.62
CA THR A 28 4.43 -0.76 -6.16
C THR A 28 2.92 -0.84 -6.19
N ALA A 29 2.27 -0.31 -5.16
CA ALA A 29 0.83 -0.09 -5.10
C ALA A 29 0.53 1.39 -4.81
N VAL A 30 -0.62 1.91 -5.26
CA VAL A 30 -1.01 3.31 -5.02
C VAL A 30 -2.35 3.34 -4.29
N PHE A 31 -2.40 4.10 -3.20
CA PHE A 31 -3.58 4.24 -2.34
C PHE A 31 -3.87 5.71 -2.08
N ALA A 32 -5.14 6.07 -1.91
CA ALA A 32 -5.58 7.37 -1.40
C ALA A 32 -6.41 7.12 -0.14
N GLY A 33 -6.05 7.77 0.96
CA GLY A 33 -6.52 7.43 2.31
C GLY A 33 -6.81 8.63 3.19
N GLY A 34 -7.14 9.79 2.60
CA GLY A 34 -7.23 11.06 3.32
C GLY A 34 -5.93 11.85 3.24
N CYS A 35 -5.63 12.62 4.28
CA CYS A 35 -4.36 13.32 4.41
C CYS A 35 -3.18 12.36 4.21
N PHE A 36 -2.39 12.59 3.16
CA PHE A 36 -1.29 11.70 2.79
C PHE A 36 -0.18 11.60 3.83
N TRP A 37 -0.06 12.55 4.77
CA TRP A 37 0.90 12.48 5.89
C TRP A 37 0.52 11.36 6.85
N SER A 38 -0.77 11.21 7.13
CA SER A 38 -1.26 10.12 7.95
C SER A 38 -1.26 8.79 7.19
N ALA A 39 -1.59 8.80 5.90
CA ALA A 39 -1.52 7.59 5.08
C ALA A 39 -0.09 7.04 4.97
N GLU A 40 0.91 7.91 4.76
CA GLU A 40 2.34 7.56 4.77
C GLU A 40 2.75 7.01 6.14
N HIS A 41 2.57 7.82 7.19
CA HIS A 41 2.97 7.45 8.54
C HIS A 41 2.39 6.12 9.03
N ASP A 42 1.11 5.88 8.77
CA ASP A 42 0.42 4.70 9.29
C ASP A 42 0.87 3.42 8.56
N ILE A 43 1.14 3.47 7.25
CA ILE A 43 1.46 2.28 6.45
C ILE A 43 2.95 1.94 6.43
N GLU A 44 3.85 2.90 6.65
CA GLU A 44 5.31 2.69 6.68
C GLU A 44 5.75 1.58 7.64
N GLY A 45 5.05 1.43 8.76
CA GLY A 45 5.34 0.39 9.77
C GLY A 45 4.91 -1.02 9.37
N THR A 46 4.23 -1.20 8.24
CA THR A 46 3.71 -2.50 7.81
C THR A 46 4.85 -3.42 7.37
N PRO A 47 5.03 -4.62 7.97
CA PRO A 47 6.07 -5.56 7.56
C PRO A 47 5.99 -5.90 6.06
N GLY A 48 7.12 -5.71 5.36
CA GLY A 48 7.20 -5.90 3.91
C GLY A 48 7.06 -4.62 3.09
N VAL A 49 6.62 -3.51 3.69
CA VAL A 49 6.76 -2.18 3.07
C VAL A 49 8.22 -1.75 3.12
N ALA A 50 8.74 -1.30 1.99
CA ALA A 50 10.14 -0.90 1.82
C ALA A 50 10.31 0.61 1.68
N LYS A 51 9.34 1.30 1.06
CA LYS A 51 9.34 2.76 0.88
C LYS A 51 7.91 3.24 0.67
N VAL A 52 7.60 4.43 1.18
CA VAL A 52 6.36 5.16 0.87
C VAL A 52 6.75 6.54 0.32
N VAL A 53 5.95 7.06 -0.61
CA VAL A 53 6.10 8.41 -1.18
C VAL A 53 4.72 9.03 -1.26
N VAL A 54 4.56 10.27 -0.79
CA VAL A 54 3.30 11.01 -0.92
C VAL A 54 3.21 11.76 -2.24
N GLY A 55 1.99 11.97 -2.72
CA GLY A 55 1.74 12.65 -3.98
C GLY A 55 0.27 12.71 -4.36
N TYR A 56 0.01 12.87 -5.65
CA TYR A 56 -1.32 13.09 -6.21
C TYR A 56 -1.65 12.03 -7.28
N ALA A 57 -2.82 11.41 -7.18
CA ALA A 57 -3.27 10.40 -8.15
C ALA A 57 -4.74 10.58 -8.58
N GLY A 58 -5.08 10.07 -9.76
CA GLY A 58 -6.46 9.95 -10.24
C GLY A 58 -7.09 11.22 -10.86
N GLY A 59 -6.33 12.31 -10.98
CA GLY A 59 -6.74 13.51 -11.71
C GLY A 59 -6.32 13.48 -13.19
N ALA A 60 -6.80 14.46 -13.96
CA ALA A 60 -6.58 14.54 -15.41
C ALA A 60 -5.62 15.66 -15.85
N ARG A 61 -5.46 16.72 -15.04
CA ARG A 61 -4.60 17.86 -15.38
C ARG A 61 -3.12 17.52 -15.19
N PRO A 62 -2.20 17.88 -16.08
CA PRO A 62 -0.78 17.61 -15.87
C PRO A 62 -0.20 18.45 -14.72
N ASN A 63 0.88 17.96 -14.10
CA ASN A 63 1.70 18.68 -13.12
C ASN A 63 0.89 19.31 -11.96
N PRO A 64 0.12 18.52 -11.19
CA PRO A 64 -0.53 19.05 -9.99
C PRO A 64 0.51 19.51 -8.95
N SER A 65 0.11 20.49 -8.14
CA SER A 65 0.85 20.94 -6.95
C SER A 65 -0.09 21.00 -5.74
N TYR A 66 0.46 21.16 -4.54
CA TYR A 66 -0.36 21.30 -3.33
C TYR A 66 -1.40 22.43 -3.45
N GLN A 67 -1.07 23.53 -4.12
CA GLN A 67 -1.98 24.65 -4.34
C GLN A 67 -2.96 24.42 -5.52
N ASN A 68 -2.64 23.50 -6.44
CA ASN A 68 -3.43 23.24 -7.64
C ASN A 68 -3.42 21.76 -8.02
N HIS A 69 -4.24 20.97 -7.32
CA HIS A 69 -4.43 19.54 -7.58
C HIS A 69 -5.93 19.19 -7.65
N GLU A 70 -6.78 20.13 -8.06
CA GLU A 70 -8.23 19.87 -8.15
C GLU A 70 -8.53 18.68 -9.08
N GLY A 71 -9.33 17.75 -8.58
CA GLY A 71 -9.65 16.49 -9.24
C GLY A 71 -8.65 15.35 -8.97
N TYR A 72 -7.54 15.62 -8.29
CA TYR A 72 -6.67 14.61 -7.73
C TYR A 72 -7.10 14.21 -6.32
N LEU A 73 -6.71 13.01 -5.93
CA LEU A 73 -6.67 12.58 -4.54
C LEU A 73 -5.26 12.74 -4.00
N GLU A 74 -5.14 13.17 -2.74
CA GLU A 74 -3.93 12.93 -1.97
C GLU A 74 -3.71 11.42 -1.84
N ALA A 75 -2.52 10.97 -2.25
CA ALA A 75 -2.22 9.56 -2.44
C ALA A 75 -0.80 9.23 -1.98
N ILE A 76 -0.58 7.94 -1.77
CA ILE A 76 0.72 7.36 -1.46
C ILE A 76 1.07 6.30 -2.51
N GLN A 77 2.33 6.25 -2.90
CA GLN A 77 2.91 5.13 -3.64
C GLN A 77 3.75 4.28 -2.69
N VAL A 78 3.31 3.05 -2.46
CA VAL A 78 3.95 2.09 -1.56
C VAL A 78 4.78 1.12 -2.36
N THR A 79 6.09 1.09 -2.12
CA THR A 79 6.99 0.05 -2.62
C THR A 79 7.07 -1.07 -1.58
N TYR A 80 6.80 -2.31 -1.96
CA TYR A 80 6.72 -3.46 -1.06
C TYR A 80 7.43 -4.69 -1.63
N ASP A 81 7.86 -5.57 -0.73
CA ASP A 81 8.47 -6.86 -1.03
C ASP A 81 7.38 -7.94 -1.08
N PRO A 82 7.03 -8.48 -2.27
CA PRO A 82 6.00 -9.49 -2.40
C PRO A 82 6.36 -10.83 -1.75
N ALA A 83 7.63 -11.06 -1.36
CA ALA A 83 8.03 -12.21 -0.56
C ALA A 83 7.70 -12.05 0.93
N LYS A 84 7.45 -10.82 1.40
CA LYS A 84 7.12 -10.50 2.80
C LYS A 84 5.64 -10.15 3.00
N ILE A 85 5.02 -9.47 2.04
CA ILE A 85 3.61 -9.10 2.08
C ILE A 85 2.97 -9.27 0.71
N SER A 86 1.85 -9.98 0.66
CA SER A 86 1.07 -10.13 -0.58
C SER A 86 0.28 -8.86 -0.89
N TYR A 87 -0.05 -8.62 -2.16
CA TYR A 87 -0.89 -7.47 -2.54
C TYR A 87 -2.24 -7.43 -1.77
N PRO A 88 -3.02 -8.54 -1.66
CA PRO A 88 -4.24 -8.52 -0.85
C PRO A 88 -4.00 -8.15 0.62
N ALA A 89 -2.91 -8.63 1.22
CA ALA A 89 -2.56 -8.30 2.60
C ALA A 89 -2.17 -6.82 2.75
N LEU A 90 -1.48 -6.25 1.77
CA LEU A 90 -1.17 -4.81 1.75
C LEU A 90 -2.44 -3.95 1.61
N VAL A 91 -3.38 -4.37 0.76
CA VAL A 91 -4.69 -3.70 0.62
C VAL A 91 -5.48 -3.80 1.94
N ASP A 92 -5.49 -4.96 2.60
CA ASP A 92 -6.16 -5.16 3.90
C ASP A 92 -5.53 -4.29 4.99
N ALA A 93 -4.19 -4.18 5.02
CA ALA A 93 -3.48 -3.27 5.93
C ALA A 93 -3.87 -1.80 5.67
N PHE A 94 -3.86 -1.37 4.41
CA PHE A 94 -4.32 -0.03 4.03
C PHE A 94 -5.74 0.27 4.57
N PHE A 95 -6.68 -0.66 4.43
CA PHE A 95 -8.04 -0.49 4.96
C PHE A 95 -8.07 -0.25 6.47
N HIS A 96 -7.26 -0.95 7.26
CA HIS A 96 -7.21 -0.76 8.72
C HIS A 96 -6.62 0.59 9.15
N HIS A 97 -5.96 1.30 8.24
CA HIS A 97 -5.41 2.64 8.49
C HIS A 97 -6.38 3.77 8.09
N ILE A 98 -7.59 3.47 7.61
CA ILE A 98 -8.57 4.48 7.18
C ILE A 98 -9.95 4.22 7.79
N ASP A 99 -10.86 5.18 7.69
CA ASP A 99 -12.29 4.91 7.79
C ASP A 99 -12.83 4.62 6.38
N PRO A 100 -13.00 3.34 6.00
CA PRO A 100 -13.41 3.01 4.64
C PRO A 100 -14.90 3.22 4.42
N THR A 101 -15.66 3.65 5.43
CA THR A 101 -17.10 3.93 5.32
C THR A 101 -17.38 5.41 4.99
N ASP A 102 -16.37 6.27 5.15
CA ASP A 102 -16.49 7.71 4.94
C ASP A 102 -16.31 8.09 3.47
N ALA A 103 -17.40 8.55 2.85
CA ALA A 103 -17.42 9.02 1.46
C ALA A 103 -17.13 10.52 1.30
N GLY A 104 -17.12 11.29 2.40
CA GLY A 104 -17.02 12.75 2.40
C GLY A 104 -15.59 13.30 2.51
N GLY A 105 -14.62 12.41 2.69
CA GLY A 105 -13.23 12.70 3.05
C GLY A 105 -12.77 11.66 4.05
N GLN A 106 -11.76 11.99 4.86
CA GLN A 106 -11.32 11.12 5.94
C GLN A 106 -11.27 11.87 7.25
N ILE A 107 -12.15 11.47 8.17
CA ILE A 107 -12.10 11.89 9.57
C ILE A 107 -12.33 13.41 9.64
N CYS A 108 -11.29 14.21 9.92
CA CYS A 108 -11.39 15.66 9.95
C CYS A 108 -11.12 16.31 8.59
N ASP A 109 -10.40 15.63 7.68
CA ASP A 109 -10.06 16.17 6.37
C ASP A 109 -11.23 15.92 5.41
N ARG A 110 -11.91 16.99 5.02
CA ARG A 110 -13.13 16.91 4.21
C ARG A 110 -12.92 17.43 2.80
N GLY A 111 -13.61 16.83 1.85
CA GLY A 111 -13.58 17.23 0.44
C GLY A 111 -13.06 16.14 -0.49
N PRO A 112 -13.13 16.39 -1.81
CA PRO A 112 -12.86 15.38 -2.83
C PRO A 112 -11.43 14.85 -2.79
N THR A 113 -10.42 15.70 -2.48
CA THR A 113 -9.00 15.28 -2.43
C THR A 113 -8.71 14.24 -1.36
N TYR A 114 -9.53 14.22 -0.29
CA TYR A 114 -9.36 13.33 0.86
C TYR A 114 -10.23 12.07 0.78
N ARG A 115 -10.89 11.80 -0.36
CA ARG A 115 -11.63 10.56 -0.55
C ARG A 115 -10.69 9.36 -0.67
N THR A 116 -11.24 8.16 -0.45
CA THR A 116 -10.44 6.94 -0.41
C THR A 116 -10.50 6.16 -1.72
N ALA A 117 -9.35 5.65 -2.16
CA ALA A 117 -9.26 4.81 -3.35
C ALA A 117 -8.07 3.84 -3.29
N VAL A 118 -8.22 2.70 -3.97
CA VAL A 118 -7.14 1.78 -4.33
C VAL A 118 -6.97 1.86 -5.84
N PHE A 119 -5.78 2.20 -6.31
CA PHE A 119 -5.46 2.27 -7.73
C PHE A 119 -4.77 0.97 -8.17
N VAL A 120 -5.41 0.23 -9.07
CA VAL A 120 -5.01 -1.13 -9.47
C VAL A 120 -4.35 -1.14 -10.85
N ALA A 121 -3.20 -1.79 -10.97
CA ALA A 121 -2.39 -1.82 -12.19
C ALA A 121 -2.95 -2.77 -13.26
N ASP A 122 -3.61 -3.86 -12.84
CA ASP A 122 -4.13 -4.89 -13.72
C ASP A 122 -5.41 -5.55 -13.18
N ALA A 123 -5.95 -6.52 -13.93
CA ALA A 123 -7.16 -7.25 -13.57
C ALA A 123 -6.99 -8.14 -12.34
N GLY A 124 -5.77 -8.65 -12.09
CA GLY A 124 -5.46 -9.47 -10.92
C GLY A 124 -5.48 -8.64 -9.64
N GLU A 125 -4.84 -7.47 -9.65
CA GLU A 125 -4.93 -6.49 -8.56
C GLU A 125 -6.36 -6.02 -8.33
N ARG A 126 -7.13 -5.76 -9.41
CA ARG A 126 -8.56 -5.42 -9.31
C ARG A 126 -9.34 -6.49 -8.56
N GLN A 127 -9.22 -7.75 -8.99
CA GLN A 127 -9.94 -8.85 -8.36
C GLN A 127 -9.55 -9.01 -6.88
N ALA A 128 -8.26 -8.89 -6.56
CA ALA A 128 -7.76 -8.94 -5.20
C ALA A 128 -8.30 -7.81 -4.33
N ALA A 129 -8.24 -6.57 -4.82
CA ALA A 129 -8.69 -5.39 -4.07
C ALA A 129 -10.21 -5.41 -3.82
N GLU A 130 -11.01 -5.83 -4.81
CA GLU A 130 -12.46 -6.00 -4.65
C GLU A 130 -12.80 -7.12 -3.65
N ALA A 131 -12.04 -8.23 -3.65
CA ALA A 131 -12.23 -9.31 -2.68
C ALA A 131 -11.93 -8.84 -1.25
N VAL A 132 -10.86 -8.06 -1.05
CA VAL A 132 -10.54 -7.46 0.26
C VAL A 132 -11.60 -6.44 0.66
N LYS A 133 -12.02 -5.55 -0.25
CA LYS A 133 -13.11 -4.60 -0.01
C LYS A 133 -14.39 -5.30 0.43
N ALA A 134 -14.75 -6.41 -0.20
CA ALA A 134 -15.92 -7.21 0.18
C ALA A 134 -15.76 -7.88 1.55
N LYS A 135 -14.56 -8.35 1.90
CA LYS A 135 -14.24 -8.85 3.25
C LYS A 135 -14.41 -7.74 4.28
N VAL A 136 -13.84 -6.56 4.05
CA VAL A 136 -13.95 -5.38 4.93
C VAL A 136 -15.41 -4.98 5.13
N ALA A 137 -16.21 -4.92 4.07
CA ALA A 137 -17.63 -4.60 4.17
C ALA A 137 -18.38 -5.59 5.09
N LYS A 138 -18.06 -6.89 5.01
CA LYS A 138 -18.64 -7.92 5.90
C LYS A 138 -18.18 -7.75 7.35
N THR A 139 -16.88 -7.50 7.57
CA THR A 139 -16.31 -7.28 8.91
C THR A 139 -16.94 -6.07 9.59
N LEU A 140 -17.07 -4.96 8.86
CA LEU A 140 -17.65 -3.72 9.38
C LEU A 140 -19.17 -3.76 9.45
N ARG A 141 -19.82 -4.69 8.75
CA ARG A 141 -21.28 -4.74 8.54
C ARG A 141 -21.81 -3.41 8.00
N HIS A 142 -21.05 -2.81 7.09
CA HIS A 142 -21.31 -1.50 6.52
C HIS A 142 -20.83 -1.45 5.06
N SER A 143 -21.40 -0.55 4.26
CA SER A 143 -20.88 -0.26 2.92
C SER A 143 -19.50 0.36 2.99
N VAL A 144 -18.61 -0.04 2.08
CA VAL A 144 -17.28 0.54 1.92
C VAL A 144 -17.29 1.56 0.78
N ALA A 145 -16.99 2.81 1.11
CA ALA A 145 -16.93 3.95 0.20
C ALA A 145 -15.67 3.95 -0.70
N THR A 146 -14.59 3.30 -0.27
CA THR A 146 -13.32 3.26 -1.00
C THR A 146 -13.48 2.75 -2.44
N GLU A 147 -13.05 3.55 -3.41
CA GLU A 147 -13.15 3.21 -4.83
C GLU A 147 -12.01 2.30 -5.28
N ILE A 148 -12.29 1.33 -6.16
CA ILE A 148 -11.25 0.53 -6.83
C ILE A 148 -11.07 1.06 -8.26
N ARG A 149 -10.06 1.92 -8.46
CA ARG A 149 -9.84 2.68 -9.69
C ARG A 149 -8.71 2.06 -10.52
N PRO A 150 -8.75 2.11 -11.86
CA PRO A 150 -7.58 1.77 -12.66
C PRO A 150 -6.38 2.64 -12.27
N ALA A 151 -5.17 2.13 -12.42
CA ALA A 151 -3.95 2.90 -12.20
C ALA A 151 -3.97 4.20 -13.00
N ALA A 152 -3.59 5.28 -12.33
CA ALA A 152 -3.41 6.59 -12.94
C ALA A 152 -1.95 7.01 -12.78
N ARG A 153 -1.53 8.04 -13.51
CA ARG A 153 -0.22 8.65 -13.28
C ARG A 153 -0.15 9.15 -11.83
N PHE A 154 0.89 8.71 -11.13
CA PHE A 154 1.25 9.22 -9.82
C PHE A 154 2.19 10.42 -9.98
N TRP A 155 1.83 11.54 -9.37
CA TRP A 155 2.65 12.74 -9.32
C TRP A 155 3.25 12.85 -7.94
N VAL A 156 4.57 12.70 -7.84
CA VAL A 156 5.29 12.85 -6.57
C VAL A 156 5.02 14.25 -6.01
N GLY A 157 4.59 14.30 -4.75
CA GLY A 157 4.36 15.54 -4.03
C GLY A 157 5.66 16.23 -3.65
N GLU A 158 5.57 17.50 -3.27
CA GLU A 158 6.70 18.33 -2.92
C GLU A 158 7.49 17.76 -1.73
N ASP A 159 8.81 17.98 -1.69
CA ASP A 159 9.72 17.37 -0.69
C ASP A 159 9.34 17.68 0.77
N TYR A 160 8.70 18.82 1.01
CA TYR A 160 8.27 19.22 2.35
C TYR A 160 7.06 18.42 2.85
N HIS A 161 6.35 17.70 1.98
CA HIS A 161 5.29 16.76 2.35
C HIS A 161 5.81 15.33 2.62
N GLN A 162 6.95 14.96 2.04
CA GLN A 162 7.54 13.62 2.23
C GLN A 162 8.01 13.45 3.68
N ASP A 163 7.76 12.29 4.28
CA ASP A 163 8.12 11.96 5.66
C ASP A 163 7.66 13.02 6.69
N PHE A 164 6.52 13.69 6.45
CA PHE A 164 6.15 14.89 7.22
C PHE A 164 6.04 14.59 8.72
N ALA A 165 5.46 13.44 9.09
CA ALA A 165 5.33 12.99 10.47
C ALA A 165 6.70 12.81 11.15
N HIS A 166 7.69 12.29 10.43
CA HIS A 166 9.04 12.10 10.92
C HIS A 166 9.81 13.43 11.05
N LYS A 167 9.72 14.29 10.03
CA LYS A 167 10.41 15.59 9.98
C LYS A 167 9.80 16.63 10.93
N ASN A 168 8.50 16.53 11.24
CA ASN A 168 7.74 17.51 12.01
C ASN A 168 6.87 16.86 13.11
N PRO A 169 7.45 16.07 14.04
CA PRO A 169 6.69 15.20 14.93
C PRO A 169 5.72 15.98 15.85
N ALA A 170 6.13 17.13 16.39
CA ALA A 170 5.26 17.94 17.23
C ALA A 170 4.03 18.49 16.46
N ARG A 171 4.25 18.97 15.23
CA ARG A 171 3.17 19.52 14.39
C ARG A 171 2.22 18.42 13.92
N TYR A 172 2.78 17.30 13.48
CA TYR A 172 1.99 16.15 13.05
C TYR A 172 1.18 15.56 14.20
N ASN A 173 1.77 15.41 15.40
CA ASN A 173 1.06 14.90 16.56
C ASN A 173 -0.07 15.83 17.00
N ALA A 174 0.14 17.14 17.02
CA ALA A 174 -0.91 18.11 17.30
C ALA A 174 -2.06 18.01 16.30
N TYR A 175 -1.74 17.89 15.01
CA TYR A 175 -2.71 17.65 13.94
C TYR A 175 -3.48 16.33 14.14
N ARG A 176 -2.79 15.21 14.33
CA ARG A 176 -3.40 13.86 14.47
C ARG A 176 -4.35 13.80 15.67
N VAL A 177 -3.93 14.35 16.81
CA VAL A 177 -4.76 14.43 18.01
C VAL A 177 -5.96 15.35 17.79
N GLY A 178 -5.74 16.55 17.23
CA GLY A 178 -6.82 17.49 16.93
C GLY A 178 -7.85 16.95 15.94
N CYS A 179 -7.40 16.13 14.99
CA CYS A 179 -8.24 15.42 14.03
C CYS A 179 -9.07 14.30 14.67
N GLY A 180 -8.68 13.82 15.86
CA GLY A 180 -9.33 12.68 16.52
C GLY A 180 -9.13 11.35 15.79
N ARG A 181 -8.12 11.24 14.91
CA ARG A 181 -7.93 10.10 13.99
C ARG A 181 -7.93 8.76 14.70
N ASP A 182 -7.12 8.62 15.74
CA ASP A 182 -7.00 7.35 16.47
C ASP A 182 -8.29 6.96 17.19
N ALA A 183 -9.08 7.94 17.65
CA ALA A 183 -10.36 7.66 18.28
C ALA A 183 -11.38 7.15 17.25
N VAL A 184 -11.46 7.78 16.08
CA VAL A 184 -12.34 7.35 14.99
C VAL A 184 -11.94 5.96 14.50
N LEU A 185 -10.66 5.70 14.23
CA LEU A 185 -10.18 4.38 13.80
C LEU A 185 -10.46 3.30 14.84
N ARG A 186 -10.35 3.59 16.15
CA ARG A 186 -10.79 2.65 17.21
C ARG A 186 -12.28 2.38 17.18
N THR A 187 -13.13 3.34 16.82
CA THR A 187 -14.58 3.09 16.66
C THR A 187 -14.87 2.21 15.45
N VAL A 188 -14.18 2.45 14.34
CA VAL A 188 -14.34 1.71 13.08
C VAL A 188 -13.80 0.28 13.19
N TRP A 189 -12.64 0.08 13.81
CA TRP A 189 -11.92 -1.21 13.80
C TRP A 189 -11.84 -1.89 15.16
N GLY A 190 -12.16 -1.18 16.25
CA GLY A 190 -12.04 -1.73 17.60
C GLY A 190 -12.90 -2.98 17.80
N GLY A 191 -12.27 -4.06 18.24
CA GLY A 191 -12.93 -5.34 18.52
C GLY A 191 -13.31 -6.15 17.28
N ARG A 192 -12.69 -5.86 16.12
CA ARG A 192 -12.91 -6.56 14.84
C ARG A 192 -11.64 -7.21 14.31
#